data_AF-A0A0D2KQ69-F1
#
_entry.id   AF-A0A0D2KQ69-F1
#
_cell.length_a   1.000
_cell.length_b   1.000
_cell.length_c   1.000
_cell.angle_alpha   90.00
_cell.angle_beta   90.00
_cell.angle_gamma   90.00
#
_symmetry.space_group_name_H-M   'P 1'
#
loop_
_entity.id
_entity.type
_entity.pdbx_description
1 polymer ?
#
loop_
_entity_poly.entity_id
_entity_poly.type
_entity_poly.pdbx_seq_one_letter_code
_entity_poly.pdbx_strand_id
1 'polypeptide(L)'
;MQQQLQVDEAVGSAGGEPAAPPLEALPGQQLSVSAYDSALSSEVTRCEAGTYHVRVTGPPGASFVLHWGCNNWELPPAGAIPAGSQQAGDRAVRTPFDSYAGASAVTLAFPEALCPERMVFVVHDTASDTWIRDHSANFSLPLRAPCLSALVEGVLIAESSYEHWGLMHRLQRVLELLDAAEAAGPSGMAFVYTWLRLSNAKLLDWARAFSYQPRDIAWAQQQRPCKWAQQDPPSGLVHPRATAAKAAAAAAASAEQVSERVAGKARGAADPRVRGYARMALGGLSRGGTHGDEIRHGILNVMRDFGIREGNRPGLDEPWLEQWHQKLHQNTTPEDVVIADAHIAFLQSGNHEDYWRVLADNGLTKERIESWDQPLTCLPLHLPHLLPAMQHYRWVLMTCHSGAELEVALEMAKGHLSDDLRWHMYDLAAHRHAWWAPGKCLELRRRLAPMVAHPNASRDVQLLDIALESWLRLLVERTDRGMLA
;
A
#
# COMPACT_ATOMS: atom_id res chain seq x y z
N MET A 1 34.85 35.36 -54.19
CA MET A 1 34.84 36.73 -53.62
C MET A 1 33.41 37.20 -53.52
N GLN A 2 32.77 36.96 -52.37
CA GLN A 2 31.61 37.69 -51.89
C GLN A 2 31.59 37.47 -50.37
N GLN A 3 31.90 38.53 -49.63
CA GLN A 3 31.87 38.62 -48.17
C GLN A 3 30.41 38.77 -47.73
N GLN A 4 30.00 38.01 -46.72
CA GLN A 4 28.80 38.28 -45.93
C GLN A 4 29.22 38.68 -44.52
N LEU A 5 28.61 39.77 -44.05
CA LEU A 5 28.82 40.42 -42.77
C LEU A 5 28.52 39.49 -41.59
N GLN A 6 29.42 39.52 -40.60
CA GLN A 6 29.19 39.06 -39.24
C GLN A 6 28.30 40.06 -38.49
N VAL A 7 27.36 39.55 -37.70
CA VAL A 7 26.74 40.26 -36.58
C VAL A 7 27.06 39.45 -35.33
N ASP A 8 27.72 40.11 -34.38
CA ASP A 8 28.10 39.61 -33.07
C ASP A 8 26.87 39.32 -32.19
N GLU A 9 26.83 38.16 -31.56
CA GLU A 9 26.09 37.94 -30.31
C GLU A 9 27.04 37.44 -29.22
N ALA A 10 27.25 38.29 -28.23
CA ALA A 10 27.99 37.98 -27.02
C ALA A 10 27.15 37.11 -26.08
N VAL A 11 27.58 35.86 -25.84
CA VAL A 11 27.06 35.02 -24.76
C VAL A 11 28.01 35.15 -23.56
N GLY A 12 27.50 35.78 -22.50
CA GLY A 12 28.19 35.88 -21.22
C GLY A 12 28.36 34.51 -20.56
N SER A 13 29.59 34.22 -20.13
CA SER A 13 29.92 33.05 -19.32
C SER A 13 29.42 33.25 -17.89
N ALA A 14 28.32 32.61 -17.53
CA ALA A 14 27.96 32.40 -16.13
C ALA A 14 28.92 31.35 -15.55
N GLY A 15 29.81 31.77 -14.65
CA GLY A 15 30.66 30.88 -13.87
C GLY A 15 29.79 29.98 -13.00
N GLY A 16 29.77 28.68 -13.29
CA GLY A 16 29.27 27.68 -12.35
C GLY A 16 30.25 27.53 -11.20
N GLU A 17 29.77 27.71 -9.98
CA GLU A 17 30.51 27.32 -8.77
C GLU A 17 30.92 25.84 -8.88
N PRO A 18 32.14 25.48 -8.46
CA PRO A 18 32.57 24.09 -8.46
C PRO A 18 31.68 23.28 -7.51
N ALA A 19 31.12 22.18 -8.02
CA ALA A 19 30.40 21.21 -7.20
C ALA A 19 31.28 20.78 -6.02
N ALA A 20 30.71 20.85 -4.82
CA ALA A 20 31.39 20.45 -3.59
C ALA A 20 31.89 19.00 -3.71
N PRO A 21 33.07 18.68 -3.14
CA PRO A 21 33.61 17.33 -3.19
C PRO A 21 32.64 16.34 -2.52
N PRO A 22 32.52 15.10 -3.04
CA PRO A 22 31.62 14.11 -2.46
C PRO A 22 32.01 13.80 -1.00
N LEU A 23 31.00 13.57 -0.16
CA LEU A 23 31.18 13.13 1.22
C LEU A 23 32.10 11.89 1.28
N GLU A 24 33.07 11.90 2.19
CA GLU A 24 33.98 10.77 2.38
C GLU A 24 33.20 9.52 2.78
N ALA A 25 33.45 8.40 2.09
CA ALA A 25 32.72 7.15 2.33
C ALA A 25 32.89 6.69 3.79
N LEU A 26 31.81 6.16 4.37
CA LEU A 26 31.91 5.55 5.70
C LEU A 26 32.80 4.29 5.64
N PRO A 27 33.64 4.05 6.67
CA PRO A 27 34.51 2.88 6.69
C PRO A 27 33.71 1.59 6.95
N GLY A 28 34.18 0.48 6.36
CA GLY A 28 33.67 -0.86 6.62
C GLY A 28 32.64 -1.37 5.60
N GLN A 29 31.98 -2.47 5.95
CA GLN A 29 30.95 -3.09 5.12
C GLN A 29 29.64 -2.30 5.23
N GLN A 30 29.09 -1.87 4.09
CA GLN A 30 27.77 -1.26 4.04
C GLN A 30 26.68 -2.29 4.35
N LEU A 31 25.87 -2.00 5.37
CA LEU A 31 24.77 -2.84 5.83
C LEU A 31 23.43 -2.39 5.25
N SER A 32 23.19 -1.08 5.19
CA SER A 32 21.95 -0.54 4.62
C SER A 32 22.14 0.90 4.12
N VAL A 33 21.44 1.24 3.04
CA VAL A 33 21.28 2.61 2.55
C VAL A 33 19.81 2.85 2.26
N SER A 34 19.29 3.96 2.76
CA SER A 34 17.90 4.37 2.54
C SER A 34 17.88 5.80 2.04
N ALA A 35 17.18 6.04 0.94
CA ALA A 35 16.83 7.38 0.47
C ALA A 35 15.35 7.65 0.79
N TYR A 36 15.05 8.87 1.23
CA TYR A 36 13.71 9.29 1.64
C TYR A 36 13.20 10.41 0.74
N ASP A 37 11.89 10.49 0.56
CA ASP A 37 11.24 11.52 -0.28
C ASP A 37 11.53 12.96 0.18
N SER A 38 11.95 13.14 1.44
CA SER A 38 12.33 14.42 2.05
C SER A 38 13.73 14.92 1.65
N ALA A 39 14.35 14.34 0.61
CA ALA A 39 15.75 14.58 0.23
C ALA A 39 16.75 14.27 1.35
N LEU A 40 16.33 13.45 2.33
CA LEU A 40 17.21 12.85 3.31
C LEU A 40 17.71 11.51 2.79
N SER A 41 18.88 11.09 3.25
CA SER A 41 19.36 9.73 3.10
C SER A 41 20.01 9.26 4.39
N SER A 42 20.02 7.95 4.62
CA SER A 42 20.74 7.33 5.71
C SER A 42 21.59 6.15 5.22
N GLU A 43 22.72 5.95 5.88
CA GLU A 43 23.66 4.88 5.60
C GLU A 43 24.13 4.25 6.92
N VAL A 44 24.21 2.92 6.95
CA VAL A 44 24.79 2.16 8.06
C VAL A 44 25.93 1.30 7.51
N THR A 45 27.09 1.41 8.14
CA THR A 45 28.26 0.57 7.86
C THR A 45 28.75 -0.10 9.15
N ARG A 46 29.44 -1.24 9.00
CA ARG A 46 30.10 -1.94 10.10
C ARG A 46 31.56 -2.17 9.75
N CYS A 47 32.45 -1.64 10.58
CA CYS A 47 33.88 -1.89 10.51
C CYS A 47 34.21 -3.33 10.95
N GLU A 48 35.30 -3.89 10.42
CA GLU A 48 35.81 -5.21 10.85
C GLU A 48 36.15 -5.24 12.36
N ALA A 49 36.51 -4.08 12.93
CA ALA A 49 36.78 -3.91 14.36
C ALA A 49 35.51 -3.87 15.25
N GLY A 50 34.31 -4.06 14.69
CA GLY A 50 33.04 -4.14 15.44
C GLY A 50 32.31 -2.81 15.65
N THR A 51 32.84 -1.68 15.17
CA THR A 51 32.15 -0.39 15.27
C THR A 51 31.13 -0.21 14.15
N TYR A 52 29.91 0.18 14.52
CA TYR A 52 28.86 0.56 13.58
C TYR A 52 28.89 2.06 13.37
N HIS A 53 28.92 2.52 12.12
CA HIS A 53 28.76 3.92 11.79
C HIS A 53 27.41 4.15 11.13
N VAL A 54 26.74 5.22 11.57
CA VAL A 54 25.45 5.64 11.04
C VAL A 54 25.60 7.06 10.54
N ARG A 55 25.24 7.30 9.29
CA ARG A 55 25.21 8.66 8.73
C ARG A 55 23.80 9.00 8.29
N VAL A 56 23.34 10.19 8.65
CA VAL A 56 22.13 10.80 8.11
C VAL A 56 22.55 12.07 7.36
N THR A 57 22.16 12.17 6.10
CA THR A 57 22.56 13.26 5.20
C THR A 57 21.32 13.95 4.67
N GLY A 58 21.32 15.29 4.72
CA GLY A 58 20.32 16.15 4.12
C GLY A 58 20.89 17.00 2.98
N PRO A 59 20.05 17.87 2.38
CA PRO A 59 20.46 18.68 1.25
C PRO A 59 21.56 19.69 1.64
N PRO A 60 22.40 20.10 0.67
CA PRO A 60 23.37 21.17 0.83
C PRO A 60 22.78 22.43 1.48
N GLY A 61 23.48 22.99 2.46
CA GLY A 61 23.07 24.24 3.13
C GLY A 61 21.86 24.13 4.07
N ALA A 62 21.35 22.91 4.33
CA ALA A 62 20.25 22.70 5.26
C ALA A 62 20.67 22.88 6.73
N SER A 63 19.95 23.73 7.47
CA SER A 63 20.14 23.93 8.92
C SER A 63 19.31 22.95 9.73
N PHE A 64 19.72 21.69 9.75
CA PHE A 64 18.97 20.60 10.35
C PHE A 64 19.48 20.19 11.73
N VAL A 65 18.56 19.71 12.57
CA VAL A 65 18.87 19.08 13.86
C VAL A 65 18.25 17.68 13.88
N LEU A 66 19.09 16.67 14.12
CA LEU A 66 18.64 15.29 14.29
C LEU A 66 18.06 15.12 15.69
N HIS A 67 16.77 14.81 15.81
CA HIS A 67 16.15 14.42 17.07
C HIS A 67 15.97 12.90 17.10
N TRP A 68 16.73 12.20 17.93
CA TRP A 68 16.87 10.76 17.83
C TRP A 68 16.92 10.06 19.19
N GLY A 69 16.56 8.78 19.16
CA GLY A 69 16.66 7.83 20.25
C GLY A 69 17.02 6.45 19.72
N CYS A 70 17.16 5.49 20.63
CA CYS A 70 17.40 4.10 20.29
C CYS A 70 16.13 3.27 20.49
N ASN A 71 15.98 2.16 19.76
CA ASN A 71 14.88 1.21 19.92
C ASN A 71 13.50 1.90 19.96
N ASN A 72 12.80 1.88 21.11
CA ASN A 72 11.49 2.50 21.32
C ASN A 72 11.58 3.87 22.02
N TRP A 73 12.40 4.78 21.47
CA TRP A 73 12.72 6.08 22.11
C TRP A 73 13.36 5.92 23.49
N GLU A 74 14.40 5.09 23.55
CA GLU A 74 15.32 4.97 24.68
C GLU A 74 16.48 5.95 24.51
N LEU A 75 17.02 6.44 25.63
CA LEU A 75 18.15 7.35 25.61
C LEU A 75 19.38 6.63 25.02
N PRO A 76 20.06 7.23 24.02
CA PRO A 76 21.26 6.65 23.45
C PRO A 76 22.38 6.45 24.48
N PRO A 77 23.25 5.44 24.29
CA PRO A 77 24.39 5.23 25.17
C PRO A 77 25.32 6.45 25.13
N ALA A 78 25.79 6.92 26.29
CA ALA A 78 26.56 8.16 26.41
C ALA A 78 27.82 8.19 25.50
N GLY A 79 28.45 7.05 25.28
CA GLY A 79 29.62 6.93 24.38
C GLY A 79 29.32 7.06 22.89
N ALA A 80 28.03 7.05 22.48
CA ALA A 80 27.60 7.23 21.10
C ALA A 80 27.02 8.63 20.83
N ILE A 81 26.87 9.47 21.86
CA ILE A 81 26.33 10.83 21.73
C ILE A 81 27.47 11.76 21.27
N PRO A 82 27.39 12.39 20.09
CA PRO A 82 28.42 13.30 19.61
C PRO A 82 28.53 14.56 20.46
N ALA A 83 29.73 15.16 20.49
CA ALA A 83 29.94 16.46 21.12
C ALA A 83 29.01 17.53 20.52
N GLY A 84 28.50 18.44 21.36
CA GLY A 84 27.54 19.47 20.93
C GLY A 84 26.08 19.01 20.89
N SER A 85 25.82 17.72 21.14
CA SER A 85 24.45 17.22 21.30
C SER A 85 23.83 17.69 22.62
N GLN A 86 22.52 17.93 22.61
CA GLN A 86 21.74 18.32 23.78
C GLN A 86 20.68 17.25 24.07
N GLN A 87 20.57 16.84 25.33
CA GLN A 87 19.52 15.92 25.73
C GLN A 87 18.16 16.62 25.63
N ALA A 88 17.18 15.93 25.05
CA ALA A 88 15.82 16.42 24.85
C ALA A 88 14.84 15.52 25.60
N GLY A 89 14.47 15.95 26.81
CA GLY A 89 13.68 15.15 27.74
C GLY A 89 14.42 13.90 28.22
N ASP A 90 13.68 12.86 28.60
CA ASP A 90 14.28 11.67 29.24
C ASP A 90 14.65 10.55 28.24
N ARG A 91 14.33 10.76 26.96
CA ARG A 91 14.21 9.67 25.96
C ARG A 91 14.91 9.93 24.64
N ALA A 92 15.43 11.13 24.42
CA ALA A 92 15.97 11.52 23.12
C ALA A 92 17.12 12.52 23.25
N VAL A 93 17.87 12.64 22.16
CA VAL A 93 18.99 13.55 22.00
C VAL A 93 18.78 14.39 20.74
N ARG A 94 19.22 15.64 20.78
CA ARG A 94 19.26 16.55 19.65
C ARG A 94 20.71 16.78 19.24
N THR A 95 21.05 16.40 18.02
CA THR A 95 22.38 16.54 17.45
C THR A 95 22.30 17.42 16.21
N PRO A 96 22.93 18.62 16.21
CA PRO A 96 22.98 19.47 15.03
C PRO A 96 23.71 18.77 13.87
N PHE A 97 23.27 19.03 12.65
CA PHE A 97 24.01 18.58 11.47
C PHE A 97 25.27 19.42 11.28
N ASP A 98 26.36 18.75 10.94
CA ASP A 98 27.61 19.41 10.56
C ASP A 98 27.54 19.81 9.10
N SER A 99 27.98 21.04 8.81
CA SER A 99 28.21 21.52 7.45
C SER A 99 29.54 20.95 6.96
N TYR A 100 29.53 19.82 6.25
CA TYR A 100 30.75 19.19 5.74
C TYR A 100 30.72 19.03 4.23
N ALA A 101 31.75 19.53 3.54
CA ALA A 101 31.96 19.33 2.11
C ALA A 101 30.70 19.62 1.25
N GLY A 102 29.98 20.71 1.56
CA GLY A 102 28.77 21.10 0.83
C GLY A 102 27.53 20.25 1.09
N ALA A 103 27.55 19.31 2.03
CA ALA A 103 26.38 18.57 2.51
C ALA A 103 26.13 18.84 4.00
N SER A 104 24.87 18.75 4.41
CA SER A 104 24.48 18.78 5.82
C SER A 104 24.40 17.33 6.29
N ALA A 105 25.23 16.90 7.26
CA ALA A 105 25.21 15.51 7.73
C ALA A 105 25.51 15.34 9.22
N VAL A 106 25.01 14.26 9.83
CA VAL A 106 25.43 13.76 11.15
C VAL A 106 26.01 12.37 10.97
N THR A 107 27.18 12.11 11.57
CA THR A 107 27.75 10.76 11.67
C THR A 107 27.84 10.33 13.13
N LEU A 108 27.22 9.19 13.45
CA LEU A 108 27.22 8.56 14.77
C LEU A 108 28.07 7.29 14.73
N ALA A 109 28.65 6.92 15.88
CA ALA A 109 29.45 5.71 16.03
C ALA A 109 28.98 4.91 17.25
N PHE A 110 28.68 3.63 17.05
CA PHE A 110 28.29 2.71 18.12
C PHE A 110 29.32 1.58 18.24
N PRO A 111 30.00 1.44 19.39
CA PRO A 111 30.79 0.24 19.69
C PRO A 111 29.91 -1.01 19.64
N GLU A 112 30.46 -2.16 19.20
CA GLU A 112 29.69 -3.39 19.03
C GLU A 112 28.85 -3.72 20.27
N ALA A 113 29.44 -3.70 21.45
CA ALA A 113 28.77 -4.05 22.71
C ALA A 113 27.59 -3.14 23.08
N LEU A 114 27.58 -1.90 22.60
CA LEU A 114 26.59 -0.87 22.95
C LEU A 114 25.67 -0.53 21.76
N CYS A 115 25.84 -1.18 20.62
CA CYS A 115 25.04 -0.92 19.43
C CYS A 115 23.58 -1.38 19.66
N PRO A 116 22.59 -0.47 19.58
CA PRO A 116 21.19 -0.82 19.72
C PRO A 116 20.71 -1.64 18.52
N GLU A 117 19.49 -2.19 18.60
CA GLU A 117 18.92 -2.91 17.44
C GLU A 117 18.58 -1.94 16.32
N ARG A 118 18.04 -0.76 16.67
CA ARG A 118 17.65 0.29 15.72
C ARG A 118 17.85 1.69 16.30
N MET A 119 18.03 2.65 15.41
CA MET A 119 17.92 4.08 15.68
C MET A 119 16.55 4.58 15.21
N VAL A 120 15.88 5.38 16.03
CA VAL A 120 14.63 6.07 15.64
C VAL A 120 14.87 7.57 15.66
N PHE A 121 14.39 8.29 14.66
CA PHE A 121 14.64 9.73 14.56
C PHE A 121 13.57 10.49 13.79
N VAL A 122 13.58 11.81 13.99
CA VAL A 122 12.94 12.83 13.15
C VAL A 122 13.94 13.96 12.95
N VAL A 123 13.78 14.75 11.89
CA VAL A 123 14.67 15.88 11.62
C VAL A 123 13.90 17.18 11.81
N HIS A 124 14.47 18.12 12.56
CA HIS A 124 13.93 19.47 12.72
C HIS A 124 14.69 20.41 11.79
N ASP A 125 13.98 21.04 10.86
CA ASP A 125 14.50 22.14 10.06
C ASP A 125 14.36 23.44 10.83
N THR A 126 15.50 23.96 11.29
CA THR A 126 15.56 25.18 12.10
C THR A 126 15.31 26.46 11.28
N ALA A 127 15.47 26.42 9.96
CA ALA A 127 15.25 27.58 9.11
C ALA A 127 13.76 27.81 8.86
N SER A 128 12.99 26.74 8.66
CA SER A 128 11.54 26.79 8.45
C SER A 128 10.71 26.50 9.70
N ASP A 129 11.36 26.09 10.81
CA ASP A 129 10.75 25.57 12.03
C ASP A 129 9.77 24.41 11.78
N THR A 130 10.16 23.48 10.90
CA THR A 130 9.32 22.33 10.53
C THR A 130 9.95 20.99 10.92
N TRP A 131 9.10 20.01 11.23
CA TRP A 131 9.52 18.65 11.56
C TRP A 131 9.36 17.74 10.34
N ILE A 132 10.48 17.26 9.83
CA ILE A 132 10.56 16.28 8.75
C ILE A 132 10.39 14.88 9.34
N ARG A 133 9.44 14.16 8.77
CA ARG A 133 8.97 12.83 9.19
C ARG A 133 8.81 11.93 7.96
N ASP A 134 8.87 10.62 8.16
CA ASP A 134 8.62 9.64 7.12
C ASP A 134 7.10 9.43 6.96
N HIS A 135 6.47 10.11 6.00
CA HIS A 135 5.02 9.97 5.74
C HIS A 135 4.13 10.10 7.00
N SER A 136 4.45 11.04 7.90
CA SER A 136 3.80 11.26 9.22
C SER A 136 4.22 10.30 10.36
N ALA A 137 5.14 9.37 10.10
CA ALA A 137 5.77 8.50 11.09
C ALA A 137 7.22 8.92 11.38
N ASN A 138 7.82 8.33 12.42
CA ASN A 138 9.24 8.52 12.72
C ASN A 138 10.08 7.70 11.75
N PHE A 139 11.28 8.17 11.39
CA PHE A 139 12.24 7.34 10.69
C PHE A 139 12.73 6.23 11.63
N SER A 140 12.86 5.01 11.09
CA SER A 140 13.43 3.87 11.80
C SER A 140 14.55 3.26 10.96
N LEU A 141 15.73 3.15 11.55
CA LEU A 141 16.93 2.65 10.89
C LEU A 141 17.49 1.45 11.67
N PRO A 142 17.36 0.21 11.17
CA PRO A 142 17.94 -0.96 11.81
C PRO A 142 19.47 -0.87 11.77
N LEU A 143 20.12 -1.00 12.93
CA LEU A 143 21.59 -1.01 13.04
C LEU A 143 22.14 -2.44 13.07
N ARG A 144 21.38 -3.34 13.70
CA ARG A 144 21.61 -4.78 13.64
C ARG A 144 20.47 -5.42 12.87
N ALA A 145 20.77 -6.48 12.13
CA ALA A 145 19.75 -7.33 11.54
C ALA A 145 18.89 -7.88 12.70
N PRO A 146 17.60 -7.52 12.78
CA PRO A 146 16.75 -8.01 13.85
C PRO A 146 16.60 -9.52 13.68
N CYS A 147 16.67 -10.27 14.78
CA CYS A 147 16.40 -11.69 14.72
C CYS A 147 14.91 -11.89 14.38
N LEU A 148 14.61 -12.89 13.55
CA LEU A 148 13.25 -13.18 13.12
C LEU A 148 12.28 -13.33 14.30
N SER A 149 12.74 -13.92 15.41
CA SER A 149 11.92 -14.12 16.61
C SER A 149 11.38 -12.80 17.17
N ALA A 150 12.18 -11.73 17.20
CA ALA A 150 11.74 -10.42 17.70
C ALA A 150 10.68 -9.79 16.79
N LEU A 151 10.82 -9.95 15.47
CA LEU A 151 9.81 -9.49 14.50
C LEU A 151 8.49 -10.24 14.67
N VAL A 152 8.56 -11.57 14.79
CA VAL A 152 7.40 -12.44 14.96
C VAL A 152 6.70 -12.14 16.28
N GLU A 153 7.44 -12.05 17.39
CA GLU A 153 6.88 -11.76 18.71
C GLU A 153 6.17 -10.41 18.74
N GLY A 154 6.78 -9.37 18.15
CA GLY A 154 6.16 -8.05 18.07
C GLY A 154 4.84 -8.02 17.29
N VAL A 155 4.70 -8.86 16.27
CA VAL A 155 3.43 -9.01 15.53
C VAL A 155 2.44 -9.87 16.31
N LEU A 156 2.88 -10.98 16.93
CA LEU A 156 2.00 -11.85 17.71
C LEU A 156 1.38 -11.08 18.89
N ILE A 157 2.15 -10.26 19.60
CA ILE A 157 1.63 -9.40 20.68
C ILE A 157 0.57 -8.44 20.15
N ALA A 158 0.82 -7.82 18.99
CA ALA A 158 -0.15 -6.92 18.38
C ALA A 158 -1.43 -7.66 17.96
N GLU A 159 -1.29 -8.85 17.36
CA GLU A 159 -2.41 -9.71 16.96
C GLU A 159 -3.14 -10.35 18.16
N SER A 160 -2.51 -10.56 19.32
CA SER A 160 -3.17 -11.22 20.45
C SER A 160 -3.73 -10.25 21.48
N SER A 161 -3.07 -9.12 21.69
CA SER A 161 -3.23 -8.34 22.92
C SER A 161 -3.84 -6.96 22.70
N TYR A 162 -3.89 -6.45 21.47
CA TYR A 162 -4.43 -5.12 21.21
C TYR A 162 -5.95 -5.17 21.15
N GLU A 163 -6.60 -4.29 21.92
CA GLU A 163 -8.06 -4.17 21.96
C GLU A 163 -8.63 -3.58 20.66
N HIS A 164 -7.92 -2.62 20.06
CA HIS A 164 -8.29 -1.95 18.81
C HIS A 164 -7.31 -2.38 17.71
N TRP A 165 -7.70 -3.37 16.91
CA TRP A 165 -6.83 -3.97 15.91
C TRP A 165 -7.59 -4.32 14.64
N GLY A 166 -6.94 -4.31 13.48
CA GLY A 166 -7.60 -4.61 12.21
C GLY A 166 -6.71 -4.33 11.01
N LEU A 167 -7.25 -4.44 9.79
CA LEU A 167 -6.47 -4.31 8.55
C LEU A 167 -5.61 -3.04 8.49
N MET A 168 -6.17 -1.88 8.86
CA MET A 168 -5.43 -0.60 8.87
C MET A 168 -4.18 -0.68 9.76
N HIS A 169 -4.33 -1.18 10.98
CA HIS A 169 -3.23 -1.28 11.94
C HIS A 169 -2.17 -2.28 11.48
N ARG A 170 -2.58 -3.38 10.82
CA ARG A 170 -1.64 -4.32 10.19
C ARG A 170 -0.82 -3.64 9.09
N LEU A 171 -1.47 -2.88 8.21
CA LEU A 171 -0.78 -2.16 7.13
C LEU A 171 0.19 -1.12 7.68
N GLN A 172 -0.22 -0.34 8.67
CA GLN A 172 0.67 0.61 9.35
C GLN A 172 1.85 -0.12 10.01
N ARG A 173 1.58 -1.25 10.68
CA ARG A 173 2.62 -2.05 11.31
C ARG A 173 3.58 -2.65 10.29
N VAL A 174 3.11 -3.04 9.10
CA VAL A 174 3.98 -3.45 7.98
C VAL A 174 4.94 -2.33 7.58
N LEU A 175 4.50 -1.06 7.49
CA LEU A 175 5.40 0.06 7.20
C LEU A 175 6.54 0.17 8.22
N GLU A 176 6.22 -0.02 9.51
CA GLU A 176 7.20 0.08 10.60
C GLU A 176 8.23 -1.06 10.61
N LEU A 177 7.87 -2.25 10.12
CA LEU A 177 8.72 -3.45 10.17
C LEU A 177 9.33 -3.84 8.82
N LEU A 178 8.94 -3.20 7.71
CA LEU A 178 9.36 -3.63 6.38
C LEU A 178 10.89 -3.59 6.19
N ASP A 179 11.55 -2.51 6.64
CA ASP A 179 13.02 -2.41 6.56
C ASP A 179 13.71 -3.42 7.48
N ALA A 180 13.12 -3.65 8.65
CA ALA A 180 13.60 -4.65 9.61
C ALA A 180 13.46 -6.07 9.05
N ALA A 181 12.36 -6.36 8.35
CA ALA A 181 12.12 -7.63 7.68
C ALA A 181 13.06 -7.85 6.48
N GLU A 182 13.37 -6.81 5.71
CA GLU A 182 14.40 -6.88 4.67
C GLU A 182 15.79 -7.13 5.27
N ALA A 183 16.15 -6.42 6.35
CA ALA A 183 17.44 -6.59 7.04
C ALA A 183 17.60 -7.99 7.66
N ALA A 184 16.49 -8.61 8.11
CA ALA A 184 16.46 -10.02 8.54
C ALA A 184 16.57 -11.03 7.38
N GLY A 185 16.63 -10.55 6.14
CA GLY A 185 16.84 -11.34 4.94
C GLY A 185 15.59 -12.11 4.48
N PRO A 186 15.76 -13.24 3.76
CA PRO A 186 14.65 -13.98 3.16
C PRO A 186 13.58 -14.41 4.16
N SER A 187 13.99 -14.82 5.37
CA SER A 187 13.05 -15.27 6.40
C SER A 187 12.18 -14.13 6.96
N GLY A 188 12.74 -12.92 7.09
CA GLY A 188 11.97 -11.75 7.52
C GLY A 188 10.93 -11.34 6.49
N MET A 189 11.31 -11.25 5.21
CA MET A 189 10.36 -10.92 4.15
C MET A 189 9.32 -12.04 3.90
N ALA A 190 9.71 -13.32 4.06
CA ALA A 190 8.79 -14.45 4.01
C ALA A 190 7.72 -14.37 5.12
N PHE A 191 8.10 -13.91 6.31
CA PHE A 191 7.15 -13.67 7.39
C PHE A 191 6.14 -12.56 7.04
N VAL A 192 6.60 -11.42 6.51
CA VAL A 192 5.71 -10.34 6.04
C VAL A 192 4.71 -10.84 4.99
N TYR A 193 5.21 -11.59 3.99
CA TYR A 193 4.36 -12.23 2.99
C TYR A 193 3.31 -13.15 3.63
N THR A 194 3.74 -14.04 4.52
CA THR A 194 2.85 -15.01 5.17
C THR A 194 1.78 -14.29 5.97
N TRP A 195 2.16 -13.27 6.74
CA TRP A 195 1.23 -12.51 7.57
C TRP A 195 0.19 -11.74 6.74
N LEU A 196 0.63 -11.04 5.69
CA LEU A 196 -0.29 -10.37 4.76
C LEU A 196 -1.20 -11.38 4.07
N ARG A 197 -0.69 -12.56 3.70
CA ARG A 197 -1.49 -13.61 3.08
C ARG A 197 -2.57 -14.16 4.01
N LEU A 198 -2.26 -14.37 5.29
CA LEU A 198 -3.26 -14.76 6.29
C LEU A 198 -4.33 -13.66 6.47
N SER A 199 -3.92 -12.40 6.49
CA SER A 199 -4.83 -11.25 6.53
C SER A 199 -5.78 -11.23 5.32
N ASN A 200 -5.25 -11.41 4.11
CA ASN A 200 -6.05 -11.41 2.87
C ASN A 200 -6.96 -12.62 2.72
N ALA A 201 -6.51 -13.78 3.21
CA ALA A 201 -7.33 -14.98 3.29
C ALA A 201 -8.42 -14.89 4.36
N LYS A 202 -8.49 -13.77 5.10
CA LYS A 202 -9.43 -13.52 6.22
C LYS A 202 -9.35 -14.60 7.31
N LEU A 203 -8.16 -15.19 7.47
CA LEU A 203 -7.83 -16.09 8.57
C LEU A 203 -7.48 -15.31 9.84
N LEU A 204 -7.17 -14.02 9.68
CA LEU A 204 -7.09 -13.04 10.75
C LEU A 204 -8.38 -12.22 10.77
N ASP A 205 -8.78 -11.78 11.95
CA ASP A 205 -9.96 -10.97 12.17
C ASP A 205 -9.86 -9.61 11.48
N TRP A 206 -10.90 -9.21 10.74
CA TRP A 206 -10.88 -7.99 9.93
C TRP A 206 -10.78 -6.72 10.78
N ALA A 207 -11.52 -6.68 11.90
CA ALA A 207 -11.47 -5.62 12.90
C ALA A 207 -11.93 -6.12 14.28
N ARG A 208 -11.22 -5.70 15.33
CA ARG A 208 -11.56 -5.81 16.75
C ARG A 208 -11.95 -4.43 17.27
N ALA A 209 -13.14 -4.36 17.88
CA ALA A 209 -13.66 -3.16 18.54
C ALA A 209 -13.61 -1.88 17.67
N PHE A 210 -13.72 -2.00 16.34
CA PHE A 210 -13.68 -0.86 15.41
C PHE A 210 -14.74 -1.00 14.32
N SER A 211 -15.66 -0.02 14.23
CA SER A 211 -16.75 0.00 13.24
C SER A 211 -16.71 1.31 12.44
N TYR A 212 -16.28 1.27 11.18
CA TYR A 212 -16.28 2.43 10.29
C TYR A 212 -17.66 2.62 9.64
N GLN A 213 -18.20 3.84 9.65
CA GLN A 213 -19.38 4.19 8.84
C GLN A 213 -18.94 4.75 7.46
N PRO A 214 -19.54 4.32 6.33
CA PRO A 214 -19.11 4.67 4.98
C PRO A 214 -19.09 6.18 4.66
N ARG A 215 -19.94 6.99 5.31
CA ARG A 215 -19.94 8.46 5.15
C ARG A 215 -18.64 9.11 5.64
N ASP A 216 -18.01 8.51 6.64
CA ASP A 216 -16.78 9.03 7.23
C ASP A 216 -15.61 8.85 6.24
N ILE A 217 -15.59 7.77 5.45
CA ILE A 217 -14.58 7.51 4.41
C ILE A 217 -14.70 8.48 3.23
N ALA A 218 -15.92 8.66 2.71
CA ALA A 218 -16.19 9.53 1.57
C ALA A 218 -15.91 11.02 1.86
N TRP A 219 -16.20 11.47 3.09
CA TRP A 219 -15.89 12.85 3.52
C TRP A 219 -14.38 13.08 3.64
N ALA A 220 -13.60 12.10 4.07
CA ALA A 220 -12.15 12.23 4.20
C ALA A 220 -11.41 12.20 2.85
N GLN A 221 -11.93 11.47 1.85
CA GLN A 221 -11.37 11.44 0.48
C GLN A 221 -11.63 12.73 -0.32
N GLN A 222 -12.73 13.46 -0.03
CA GLN A 222 -13.04 14.73 -0.71
C GLN A 222 -12.21 15.93 -0.19
N GLN A 223 -11.57 15.79 0.97
CA GLN A 223 -10.69 16.84 1.49
C GLN A 223 -9.31 16.75 0.84
N ARG A 224 -9.12 17.53 -0.23
CA ARG A 224 -7.78 17.97 -0.65
C ARG A 224 -7.04 18.56 0.56
N PRO A 225 -5.69 18.48 0.64
CA PRO A 225 -4.91 18.96 1.77
C PRO A 225 -5.00 20.48 1.87
N CYS A 226 -6.07 20.98 2.50
CA CYS A 226 -6.36 22.38 2.61
C CYS A 226 -5.96 22.85 4.00
N LYS A 227 -4.72 23.33 4.19
CA LYS A 227 -4.26 24.28 5.24
C LYS A 227 -4.67 24.15 6.74
N TRP A 228 -5.41 23.15 7.20
CA TRP A 228 -5.79 23.02 8.63
C TRP A 228 -4.81 22.18 9.47
N ALA A 229 -3.74 21.64 8.89
CA ALA A 229 -2.70 20.89 9.62
C ALA A 229 -1.82 21.75 10.57
N GLN A 230 -2.13 23.03 10.78
CA GLN A 230 -1.35 23.97 11.59
C GLN A 230 -2.14 24.69 12.70
N GLN A 231 -3.39 24.31 12.99
CA GLN A 231 -4.12 24.92 14.11
C GLN A 231 -4.67 23.82 15.03
N ASP A 232 -4.23 23.85 16.29
CA ASP A 232 -4.84 23.07 17.36
C ASP A 232 -6.34 23.39 17.45
N PRO A 233 -7.23 22.39 17.51
CA PRO A 233 -8.65 22.65 17.69
C PRO A 233 -8.88 23.25 19.10
N PRO A 234 -9.73 24.27 19.24
CA PRO A 234 -10.11 24.75 20.55
C PRO A 234 -10.74 23.62 21.35
N SER A 235 -10.31 23.50 22.60
CA SER A 235 -10.68 22.47 23.56
C SER A 235 -12.19 22.32 23.67
N GLY A 236 -12.68 21.11 23.37
CA GLY A 236 -14.02 20.66 23.71
C GLY A 236 -14.82 20.16 22.51
N LEU A 237 -15.08 18.85 22.50
CA LEU A 237 -15.95 18.10 21.57
C LEU A 237 -15.31 17.70 20.23
N VAL A 238 -14.37 16.76 20.29
CA VAL A 238 -14.02 15.94 19.12
C VAL A 238 -15.19 15.00 18.84
N HIS A 239 -15.93 15.25 17.77
CA HIS A 239 -17.02 14.38 17.33
C HIS A 239 -16.45 13.00 16.92
N PRO A 240 -17.00 11.86 17.42
CA PRO A 240 -16.54 10.50 17.12
C PRO A 240 -16.49 10.13 15.61
N ARG A 241 -17.19 10.89 14.78
CA ARG A 241 -17.26 10.74 13.32
C ARG A 241 -16.06 11.32 12.58
N ALA A 242 -15.50 12.43 13.06
CA ALA A 242 -14.31 13.03 12.46
C ALA A 242 -13.07 12.14 12.63
N THR A 243 -13.01 11.37 13.72
CA THR A 243 -11.96 10.38 13.99
C THR A 243 -12.07 9.15 13.09
N ALA A 244 -13.28 8.61 12.85
CA ALA A 244 -13.48 7.47 11.95
C ALA A 244 -13.15 7.80 10.48
N ALA A 245 -13.47 9.02 10.04
CA ALA A 245 -13.21 9.51 8.70
C ALA A 245 -11.72 9.62 8.40
N LYS A 246 -11.01 10.25 9.33
CA LYS A 246 -9.56 10.38 9.31
C LYS A 246 -8.88 9.02 9.30
N ALA A 247 -9.40 8.04 10.03
CA ALA A 247 -8.85 6.68 10.09
C ALA A 247 -9.04 5.89 8.77
N ALA A 248 -10.16 6.02 8.06
CA ALA A 248 -10.36 5.30 6.80
C ALA A 248 -9.56 5.88 5.62
N ALA A 249 -9.47 7.21 5.51
CA ALA A 249 -8.54 7.83 4.57
C ALA A 249 -7.08 7.51 4.92
N ALA A 250 -6.74 7.46 6.21
CA ALA A 250 -5.44 6.97 6.66
C ALA A 250 -5.21 5.50 6.28
N ALA A 251 -6.23 4.63 6.32
CA ALA A 251 -6.12 3.23 5.92
C ALA A 251 -5.87 3.06 4.41
N ALA A 252 -6.59 3.81 3.57
CA ALA A 252 -6.37 3.80 2.12
C ALA A 252 -4.99 4.37 1.75
N ALA A 253 -4.59 5.47 2.40
CA ALA A 253 -3.24 6.03 2.27
C ALA A 253 -2.16 5.06 2.77
N SER A 254 -2.43 4.32 3.86
CA SER A 254 -1.52 3.29 4.38
C SER A 254 -1.38 2.13 3.41
N ALA A 255 -2.47 1.66 2.79
CA ALA A 255 -2.42 0.59 1.79
C ALA A 255 -1.58 1.01 0.57
N GLU A 256 -1.78 2.23 0.07
CA GLU A 256 -0.99 2.78 -1.03
C GLU A 256 0.50 2.86 -0.67
N GLN A 257 0.81 3.39 0.51
CA GLN A 257 2.18 3.52 1.01
C GLN A 257 2.85 2.16 1.20
N VAL A 258 2.15 1.19 1.79
CA VAL A 258 2.67 -0.17 1.97
C VAL A 258 2.95 -0.79 0.60
N SER A 259 2.03 -0.64 -0.35
CA SER A 259 2.18 -1.16 -1.71
C SER A 259 3.40 -0.57 -2.42
N GLU A 260 3.62 0.76 -2.34
CA GLU A 260 4.81 1.39 -2.93
C GLU A 260 6.11 0.94 -2.24
N ARG A 261 6.15 0.88 -0.91
CA ARG A 261 7.36 0.47 -0.19
C ARG A 261 7.70 -0.99 -0.45
N VAL A 262 6.71 -1.89 -0.46
CA VAL A 262 6.90 -3.31 -0.77
C VAL A 262 7.34 -3.49 -2.23
N ALA A 263 6.77 -2.71 -3.17
CA ALA A 263 7.23 -2.67 -4.56
C ALA A 263 8.68 -2.17 -4.68
N GLY A 264 9.08 -1.21 -3.84
CA GLY A 264 10.46 -0.76 -3.69
C GLY A 264 11.40 -1.90 -3.28
N LYS A 265 11.01 -2.72 -2.30
CA LYS A 265 11.79 -3.91 -1.89
C LYS A 265 11.83 -4.98 -2.97
N ALA A 266 10.72 -5.18 -3.69
CA ALA A 266 10.63 -6.15 -4.79
C ALA A 266 11.57 -5.83 -5.95
N ARG A 267 11.82 -4.55 -6.25
CA ARG A 267 12.75 -4.11 -7.31
C ARG A 267 14.19 -3.90 -6.83
N GLY A 268 14.39 -3.45 -5.58
CA GLY A 268 15.69 -2.92 -5.11
C GLY A 268 16.47 -3.79 -4.12
N ALA A 269 15.85 -4.78 -3.47
CA ALA A 269 16.54 -5.55 -2.42
C ALA A 269 17.72 -6.34 -3.00
N ALA A 270 18.83 -6.44 -2.25
CA ALA A 270 20.05 -7.11 -2.72
C ALA A 270 19.86 -8.63 -2.93
N ASP A 271 19.19 -9.31 -2.00
CA ASP A 271 18.94 -10.77 -2.09
C ASP A 271 17.74 -11.06 -3.03
N PRO A 272 17.92 -11.89 -4.08
CA PRO A 272 16.83 -12.27 -4.99
C PRO A 272 15.62 -12.92 -4.32
N ARG A 273 15.82 -13.64 -3.21
CA ARG A 273 14.74 -14.27 -2.45
C ARG A 273 13.91 -13.22 -1.71
N VAL A 274 14.55 -12.18 -1.18
CA VAL A 274 13.84 -11.04 -0.57
C VAL A 274 12.99 -10.34 -1.62
N ARG A 275 13.54 -10.09 -2.82
CA ARG A 275 12.75 -9.55 -3.96
C ARG A 275 11.55 -10.44 -4.29
N GLY A 276 11.74 -11.75 -4.33
CA GLY A 276 10.68 -12.73 -4.57
C GLY A 276 9.56 -12.68 -3.51
N TYR A 277 9.91 -12.69 -2.22
CA TYR A 277 8.91 -12.60 -1.13
C TYR A 277 8.20 -11.24 -1.12
N ALA A 278 8.92 -10.14 -1.34
CA ALA A 278 8.32 -8.81 -1.43
C ALA A 278 7.33 -8.73 -2.60
N ARG A 279 7.68 -9.30 -3.76
CA ARG A 279 6.76 -9.40 -4.90
C ARG A 279 5.52 -10.23 -4.58
N MET A 280 5.68 -11.37 -3.90
CA MET A 280 4.53 -12.19 -3.49
C MET A 280 3.65 -11.47 -2.45
N ALA A 281 4.26 -10.68 -1.54
CA ALA A 281 3.55 -9.83 -0.60
C ALA A 281 2.77 -8.73 -1.33
N LEU A 282 3.36 -8.12 -2.36
CA LEU A 282 2.72 -7.12 -3.21
C LEU A 282 1.44 -7.65 -3.86
N GLY A 283 1.42 -8.91 -4.29
CA GLY A 283 0.22 -9.54 -4.86
C GLY A 283 -0.93 -9.75 -3.88
N GLY A 284 -0.69 -9.58 -2.58
CA GLY A 284 -1.74 -9.51 -1.58
C GLY A 284 -2.18 -8.09 -1.25
N LEU A 285 -1.45 -7.07 -1.69
CA LEU A 285 -1.75 -5.69 -1.37
C LEU A 285 -2.58 -5.09 -2.49
N SER A 286 -3.59 -4.30 -2.13
CA SER A 286 -4.26 -3.47 -3.12
C SER A 286 -3.30 -2.36 -3.56
N ARG A 287 -3.56 -1.78 -4.74
CA ARG A 287 -2.80 -0.63 -5.26
C ARG A 287 -2.87 0.61 -4.33
N GLY A 288 -3.81 0.63 -3.37
CA GLY A 288 -4.25 1.86 -2.70
C GLY A 288 -5.19 2.61 -3.63
N GLY A 289 -6.48 2.57 -3.32
CA GLY A 289 -7.54 2.96 -4.26
C GLY A 289 -8.63 1.88 -4.36
N THR A 290 -9.65 2.07 -3.54
CA THR A 290 -11.09 1.90 -3.81
C THR A 290 -11.70 0.64 -4.42
N HIS A 291 -11.05 -0.51 -4.62
CA HIS A 291 -11.82 -1.65 -5.17
C HIS A 291 -12.80 -2.28 -4.16
N GLY A 292 -12.37 -2.42 -2.90
CA GLY A 292 -13.29 -2.82 -1.81
C GLY A 292 -14.33 -1.73 -1.49
N ASP A 293 -13.97 -0.46 -1.71
CA ASP A 293 -14.91 0.66 -1.60
C ASP A 293 -15.86 0.72 -2.79
N GLU A 294 -15.49 0.29 -4.00
CA GLU A 294 -16.35 0.29 -5.19
C GLU A 294 -17.47 -0.73 -5.07
N ILE A 295 -17.22 -1.88 -4.46
CA ILE A 295 -18.28 -2.84 -4.11
C ILE A 295 -19.26 -2.18 -3.12
N ARG A 296 -18.74 -1.62 -2.03
CA ARG A 296 -19.56 -1.07 -0.93
C ARG A 296 -20.29 0.22 -1.33
N HIS A 297 -19.58 1.16 -1.95
CA HIS A 297 -20.13 2.40 -2.47
C HIS A 297 -20.96 2.18 -3.73
N GLY A 298 -20.66 1.17 -4.55
CA GLY A 298 -21.43 0.85 -5.73
C GLY A 298 -22.88 0.51 -5.36
N ILE A 299 -23.09 -0.43 -4.43
CA ILE A 299 -24.45 -0.78 -3.99
C ILE A 299 -25.13 0.39 -3.25
N LEU A 300 -24.37 1.17 -2.47
CA LEU A 300 -24.88 2.37 -1.80
C LEU A 300 -25.32 3.45 -2.79
N ASN A 301 -24.57 3.67 -3.85
CA ASN A 301 -24.91 4.64 -4.89
C ASN A 301 -26.17 4.17 -5.62
N VAL A 302 -26.30 2.87 -5.92
CA VAL A 302 -27.54 2.30 -6.45
C VAL A 302 -28.71 2.56 -5.49
N MET A 303 -28.58 2.30 -4.19
CA MET A 303 -29.64 2.59 -3.23
C MET A 303 -30.00 4.09 -3.21
N ARG A 304 -28.99 4.97 -3.30
CA ARG A 304 -29.18 6.42 -3.21
C ARG A 304 -29.84 7.04 -4.43
N ASP A 305 -29.36 6.67 -5.62
CA ASP A 305 -29.82 7.17 -6.91
C ASP A 305 -31.29 6.78 -7.16
N PHE A 306 -31.71 5.67 -6.58
CA PHE A 306 -33.05 5.12 -6.71
C PHE A 306 -33.95 5.35 -5.49
N GLY A 307 -33.50 6.16 -4.52
CA GLY A 307 -34.32 6.57 -3.37
C GLY A 307 -34.68 5.44 -2.41
N ILE A 308 -33.86 4.40 -2.34
CA ILE A 308 -34.02 3.27 -1.42
C ILE A 308 -33.49 3.66 -0.03
N ARG A 309 -34.18 3.20 1.01
CA ARG A 309 -33.83 3.48 2.41
C ARG A 309 -32.44 2.92 2.73
N GLU A 310 -31.62 3.72 3.40
CA GLU A 310 -30.29 3.37 3.92
C GLU A 310 -30.24 3.79 5.40
N GLY A 311 -30.27 2.82 6.32
CA GLY A 311 -30.30 3.09 7.76
C GLY A 311 -31.39 4.09 8.17
N ASN A 312 -30.99 5.26 8.70
CA ASN A 312 -31.91 6.30 9.17
C ASN A 312 -32.41 7.25 8.06
N ARG A 313 -31.96 7.08 6.81
CA ARG A 313 -32.38 7.95 5.70
C ARG A 313 -33.80 7.55 5.23
N PRO A 314 -34.73 8.50 5.06
CA PRO A 314 -36.04 8.18 4.49
C PRO A 314 -35.90 7.74 3.01
N GLY A 315 -36.63 6.70 2.62
CA GLY A 315 -36.60 6.12 1.28
C GLY A 315 -37.57 4.94 1.18
N LEU A 316 -37.64 4.32 -0.01
CA LEU A 316 -38.39 3.09 -0.24
C LEU A 316 -37.82 1.97 0.65
N ASP A 317 -38.68 1.27 1.38
CA ASP A 317 -38.27 0.14 2.19
C ASP A 317 -38.05 -1.10 1.31
N GLU A 318 -36.78 -1.44 1.10
CA GLU A 318 -36.35 -2.62 0.34
C GLU A 318 -35.41 -3.42 1.27
N PRO A 319 -35.95 -4.42 2.01
CA PRO A 319 -35.20 -5.12 3.05
C PRO A 319 -34.19 -6.14 2.50
N TRP A 320 -34.34 -6.63 1.27
CA TRP A 320 -33.40 -7.57 0.66
C TRP A 320 -32.09 -6.88 0.27
N LEU A 321 -32.19 -5.71 -0.34
CA LEU A 321 -31.08 -4.87 -0.77
C LEU A 321 -30.34 -4.31 0.44
N GLU A 322 -31.06 -3.96 1.52
CA GLU A 322 -30.43 -3.60 2.79
C GLU A 322 -29.68 -4.80 3.41
N GLN A 323 -30.26 -6.00 3.45
CA GLN A 323 -29.55 -7.21 3.93
C GLN A 323 -28.30 -7.51 3.10
N TRP A 324 -28.40 -7.42 1.77
CA TRP A 324 -27.27 -7.66 0.88
C TRP A 324 -26.18 -6.59 1.03
N HIS A 325 -26.57 -5.33 1.17
CA HIS A 325 -25.69 -4.23 1.52
C HIS A 325 -24.94 -4.49 2.84
N GLN A 326 -25.63 -4.92 3.90
CA GLN A 326 -25.00 -5.28 5.18
C GLN A 326 -24.04 -6.47 5.05
N LYS A 327 -24.38 -7.49 4.26
CA LYS A 327 -23.48 -8.61 3.93
C LYS A 327 -22.20 -8.10 3.26
N LEU A 328 -22.34 -7.30 2.20
CA LEU A 328 -21.20 -6.74 1.44
C LEU A 328 -20.31 -5.83 2.31
N HIS A 329 -20.89 -5.20 3.34
CA HIS A 329 -20.18 -4.41 4.34
C HIS A 329 -19.28 -5.23 5.27
N GLN A 330 -19.63 -6.48 5.54
CA GLN A 330 -18.84 -7.35 6.43
C GLN A 330 -17.93 -8.27 5.61
N ASN A 331 -18.50 -8.96 4.63
CA ASN A 331 -17.79 -9.95 3.84
C ASN A 331 -18.36 -10.04 2.41
N THR A 332 -17.65 -9.42 1.47
CA THR A 332 -17.85 -9.67 0.04
C THR A 332 -17.08 -10.92 -0.41
N THR A 333 -17.71 -11.69 -1.28
CA THR A 333 -17.36 -13.05 -1.71
C THR A 333 -17.68 -13.22 -3.20
N PRO A 334 -17.06 -14.17 -3.93
CA PRO A 334 -17.42 -14.45 -5.32
C PRO A 334 -18.90 -14.83 -5.51
N GLU A 335 -19.53 -15.37 -4.47
CA GLU A 335 -20.96 -15.69 -4.42
C GLU A 335 -21.84 -14.45 -4.61
N ASP A 336 -21.35 -13.24 -4.31
CA ASP A 336 -22.08 -11.99 -4.54
C ASP A 336 -22.29 -11.68 -6.02
N VAL A 337 -21.42 -12.18 -6.91
CA VAL A 337 -21.64 -12.10 -8.36
C VAL A 337 -22.88 -12.90 -8.74
N VAL A 338 -23.03 -14.09 -8.16
CA VAL A 338 -24.18 -14.97 -8.40
C VAL A 338 -25.46 -14.37 -7.82
N ILE A 339 -25.39 -13.72 -6.66
CA ILE A 339 -26.51 -12.97 -6.08
C ILE A 339 -26.94 -11.82 -7.01
N ALA A 340 -25.98 -11.09 -7.59
CA ALA A 340 -26.26 -10.03 -8.56
C ALA A 340 -26.89 -10.58 -9.86
N ASP A 341 -26.40 -11.73 -10.35
CA ASP A 341 -26.97 -12.45 -11.50
C ASP A 341 -28.43 -12.87 -11.25
N ALA A 342 -28.70 -13.46 -10.09
CA ALA A 342 -30.05 -13.86 -9.69
C ALA A 342 -30.98 -12.65 -9.58
N HIS A 343 -30.50 -11.54 -9.01
CA HIS A 343 -31.27 -10.31 -8.92
C HIS A 343 -31.56 -9.70 -10.30
N ILE A 344 -30.61 -9.71 -11.24
CA ILE A 344 -30.83 -9.26 -12.62
C ILE A 344 -31.88 -10.11 -13.33
N ALA A 345 -31.81 -11.44 -13.19
CA ALA A 345 -32.81 -12.35 -13.77
C ALA A 345 -34.22 -12.08 -13.21
N PHE A 346 -34.31 -11.78 -11.91
CA PHE A 346 -35.55 -11.35 -11.27
C PHE A 346 -36.05 -10.00 -11.78
N LEU A 347 -35.18 -8.98 -11.89
CA LEU A 347 -35.56 -7.67 -12.40
C LEU A 347 -36.07 -7.73 -13.85
N GLN A 348 -35.53 -8.66 -14.66
CA GLN A 348 -35.99 -8.90 -16.03
C GLN A 348 -37.34 -9.61 -16.11
N SER A 349 -37.60 -10.59 -15.23
CA SER A 349 -38.77 -11.47 -15.32
C SER A 349 -39.94 -11.04 -14.43
N GLY A 350 -39.66 -10.40 -13.30
CA GLY A 350 -40.62 -10.21 -12.19
C GLY A 350 -40.96 -11.48 -11.43
N ASN A 351 -40.30 -12.61 -11.71
CA ASN A 351 -40.60 -13.91 -11.11
C ASN A 351 -39.51 -14.36 -10.14
N HIS A 352 -39.88 -14.59 -8.87
CA HIS A 352 -38.96 -15.11 -7.85
C HIS A 352 -38.46 -16.53 -8.14
N GLU A 353 -39.15 -17.32 -8.99
CA GLU A 353 -38.63 -18.62 -9.41
C GLU A 353 -37.35 -18.48 -10.25
N ASP A 354 -37.24 -17.44 -11.09
CA ASP A 354 -36.03 -17.19 -11.87
C ASP A 354 -34.86 -16.77 -10.97
N TYR A 355 -35.13 -16.00 -9.90
CA TYR A 355 -34.14 -15.69 -8.86
C TYR A 355 -33.57 -16.97 -8.24
N TRP A 356 -34.44 -17.84 -7.74
CA TRP A 356 -34.03 -19.09 -7.08
C TRP A 356 -33.39 -20.07 -8.04
N ARG A 357 -33.85 -20.14 -9.29
CA ARG A 357 -33.23 -20.97 -10.34
C ARG A 357 -31.77 -20.57 -10.57
N VAL A 358 -31.50 -19.27 -10.77
CA VAL A 358 -30.13 -18.80 -11.01
C VAL A 358 -29.21 -19.07 -9.82
N LEU A 359 -29.70 -18.92 -8.59
CA LEU A 359 -28.94 -19.30 -7.39
C LEU A 359 -28.64 -20.80 -7.35
N ALA A 360 -29.66 -21.64 -7.59
CA ALA A 360 -29.53 -23.10 -7.56
C ALA A 360 -28.59 -23.64 -8.65
N ASP A 361 -28.70 -23.12 -9.88
CA ASP A 361 -27.85 -23.49 -11.02
C ASP A 361 -26.36 -23.17 -10.75
N ASN A 362 -26.09 -22.22 -9.87
CA ASN A 362 -24.74 -21.81 -9.45
C ASN A 362 -24.34 -22.36 -8.05
N GLY A 363 -25.07 -23.33 -7.51
CA GLY A 363 -24.71 -24.03 -6.27
C GLY A 363 -24.94 -23.24 -4.98
N LEU A 364 -25.78 -22.20 -5.00
CA LEU A 364 -26.22 -21.46 -3.82
C LEU A 364 -27.64 -21.90 -3.43
N THR A 365 -27.73 -22.76 -2.42
CA THR A 365 -29.03 -23.18 -1.86
C THR A 365 -29.53 -22.16 -0.84
N LYS A 366 -30.84 -22.16 -0.59
CA LYS A 366 -31.48 -21.29 0.40
C LYS A 366 -30.92 -21.54 1.81
N GLU A 367 -30.74 -22.79 2.20
CA GLU A 367 -30.20 -23.18 3.51
C GLU A 367 -28.77 -22.64 3.71
N ARG A 368 -27.97 -22.60 2.64
CA ARG A 368 -26.61 -22.06 2.68
C ARG A 368 -26.62 -20.55 2.91
N ILE A 369 -27.49 -19.82 2.19
CA ILE A 369 -27.63 -18.37 2.34
C ILE A 369 -28.13 -18.00 3.74
N GLU A 370 -29.07 -18.78 4.30
CA GLU A 370 -29.59 -18.58 5.66
C GLU A 370 -28.57 -18.94 6.75
N SER A 371 -27.57 -19.77 6.45
CA SER A 371 -26.51 -20.14 7.40
C SER A 371 -25.39 -19.10 7.54
N TRP A 372 -25.39 -18.04 6.73
CA TRP A 372 -24.37 -16.99 6.78
C TRP A 372 -24.47 -16.12 8.02
N ASP A 373 -23.34 -15.52 8.44
CA ASP A 373 -23.30 -14.52 9.52
C ASP A 373 -24.22 -13.32 9.24
N GLN A 374 -24.41 -12.98 7.97
CA GLN A 374 -25.39 -12.01 7.47
C GLN A 374 -26.32 -12.69 6.47
N PRO A 375 -27.42 -13.30 6.93
CA PRO A 375 -28.29 -14.08 6.08
C PRO A 375 -29.20 -13.19 5.22
N LEU A 376 -29.42 -13.60 3.96
CA LEU A 376 -30.42 -12.98 3.09
C LEU A 376 -31.73 -13.77 3.22
N THR A 377 -32.62 -13.28 4.08
CA THR A 377 -33.90 -13.93 4.40
C THR A 377 -35.09 -13.30 3.71
N CYS A 378 -34.96 -12.04 3.26
CA CYS A 378 -35.99 -11.35 2.51
C CYS A 378 -35.96 -11.73 1.02
N LEU A 379 -37.04 -11.45 0.30
CA LEU A 379 -37.08 -11.55 -1.16
C LEU A 379 -36.95 -10.16 -1.79
N PRO A 380 -36.31 -10.05 -2.96
CA PRO A 380 -36.19 -8.77 -3.66
C PRO A 380 -37.57 -8.26 -4.14
N LEU A 381 -37.76 -6.95 -4.08
CA LEU A 381 -38.89 -6.23 -4.64
C LEU A 381 -38.67 -5.96 -6.13
N HIS A 382 -39.69 -6.17 -6.97
CA HIS A 382 -39.55 -5.98 -8.42
C HIS A 382 -39.46 -4.49 -8.78
N LEU A 383 -38.23 -4.02 -8.97
CA LEU A 383 -37.90 -2.64 -9.31
C LEU A 383 -37.15 -2.61 -10.67
N PRO A 384 -37.83 -2.83 -11.80
CA PRO A 384 -37.19 -3.08 -13.10
C PRO A 384 -36.29 -1.94 -13.58
N HIS A 385 -36.52 -0.72 -13.09
CA HIS A 385 -35.71 0.46 -13.38
C HIS A 385 -34.30 0.40 -12.73
N LEU A 386 -34.06 -0.47 -11.74
CA LEU A 386 -32.72 -0.77 -11.20
C LEU A 386 -31.85 -1.56 -12.18
N LEU A 387 -32.43 -2.17 -13.21
CA LEU A 387 -31.74 -3.16 -14.06
C LEU A 387 -30.40 -2.65 -14.65
N PRO A 388 -30.30 -1.43 -15.24
CA PRO A 388 -29.02 -0.94 -15.76
C PRO A 388 -27.97 -0.74 -14.67
N ALA A 389 -28.41 -0.23 -13.51
CA ALA A 389 -27.53 0.02 -12.37
C ALA A 389 -27.04 -1.29 -11.74
N MET A 390 -27.91 -2.30 -11.67
CA MET A 390 -27.58 -3.63 -11.18
C MET A 390 -26.66 -4.40 -12.14
N GLN A 391 -26.83 -4.24 -13.46
CA GLN A 391 -25.89 -4.78 -14.46
C GLN A 391 -24.51 -4.16 -14.36
N HIS A 392 -24.43 -2.84 -14.18
CA HIS A 392 -23.17 -2.16 -13.91
C HIS A 392 -22.55 -2.62 -12.59
N TYR A 393 -23.36 -2.75 -11.54
CA TYR A 393 -22.89 -3.20 -10.23
C TYR A 393 -22.39 -4.64 -10.24
N ARG A 394 -23.06 -5.54 -10.98
CA ARG A 394 -22.57 -6.89 -11.26
C ARG A 394 -21.21 -6.85 -11.95
N TRP A 395 -21.01 -5.96 -12.92
CA TRP A 395 -19.69 -5.78 -13.55
C TRP A 395 -18.64 -5.38 -12.51
N VAL A 396 -18.94 -4.45 -11.60
CA VAL A 396 -18.04 -4.07 -10.49
C VAL A 396 -17.71 -5.29 -9.62
N LEU A 397 -18.71 -6.07 -9.19
CA LEU A 397 -18.52 -7.29 -8.40
C LEU A 397 -17.66 -8.32 -9.14
N MET A 398 -17.91 -8.58 -10.42
CA MET A 398 -17.08 -9.46 -11.24
C MET A 398 -15.66 -8.92 -11.34
N THR A 399 -15.49 -7.64 -11.59
CA THR A 399 -14.19 -6.99 -11.72
C THR A 399 -13.36 -7.22 -10.45
N CYS A 400 -13.99 -7.07 -9.28
CA CYS A 400 -13.34 -7.27 -8.00
C CYS A 400 -13.14 -8.74 -7.59
N HIS A 401 -14.00 -9.68 -8.04
CA HIS A 401 -13.94 -11.09 -7.62
C HIS A 401 -13.39 -12.06 -8.68
N SER A 402 -13.29 -11.67 -9.95
CA SER A 402 -13.05 -12.59 -11.08
C SER A 402 -11.91 -12.21 -12.03
N GLY A 403 -10.95 -11.40 -11.57
CA GLY A 403 -9.67 -11.22 -12.27
C GLY A 403 -9.59 -10.01 -13.22
N ALA A 404 -10.41 -8.97 -13.02
CA ALA A 404 -10.14 -7.67 -13.65
C ALA A 404 -8.97 -6.92 -12.99
N GLU A 405 -8.24 -7.55 -12.06
CA GLU A 405 -6.89 -7.15 -11.72
C GLU A 405 -6.05 -6.91 -12.97
N LEU A 406 -6.22 -7.73 -14.03
CA LEU A 406 -5.45 -7.57 -15.26
C LEU A 406 -5.82 -6.30 -16.04
N GLU A 407 -7.12 -6.04 -16.27
CA GLU A 407 -7.58 -4.86 -17.01
C GLU A 407 -7.31 -3.58 -16.23
N VAL A 408 -7.56 -3.58 -14.91
CA VAL A 408 -7.26 -2.44 -14.04
C VAL A 408 -5.75 -2.20 -13.96
N ALA A 409 -4.95 -3.24 -13.71
CA ALA A 409 -3.50 -3.07 -13.66
C ALA A 409 -2.94 -2.62 -15.02
N LEU A 410 -3.53 -3.07 -16.13
CA LEU A 410 -3.18 -2.59 -17.46
C LEU A 410 -3.49 -1.10 -17.61
N GLU A 411 -4.69 -0.68 -17.22
CA GLU A 411 -5.12 0.71 -17.33
C GLU A 411 -4.25 1.66 -16.50
N MET A 412 -3.80 1.21 -15.32
CA MET A 412 -2.90 1.97 -14.45
C MET A 412 -1.46 1.97 -14.96
N ALA A 413 -1.00 0.85 -15.54
CA ALA A 413 0.36 0.73 -16.06
C ALA A 413 0.54 1.30 -17.47
N LYS A 414 -0.54 1.58 -18.22
CA LYS A 414 -0.51 1.90 -19.67
C LYS A 414 0.44 3.03 -20.07
N GLY A 415 0.65 4.01 -19.17
CA GLY A 415 1.55 5.15 -19.39
C GLY A 415 3.03 4.76 -19.33
N HIS A 416 3.35 3.61 -18.74
CA HIS A 416 4.71 3.08 -18.64
C HIS A 416 5.03 2.06 -19.73
N LEU A 417 4.04 1.64 -20.54
CA LEU A 417 4.20 0.63 -21.58
C LEU A 417 4.43 1.27 -22.95
N SER A 418 5.29 0.66 -23.78
CA SER A 418 5.41 1.00 -25.20
C SER A 418 4.08 0.72 -25.93
N ASP A 419 3.80 1.47 -27.00
CA ASP A 419 2.59 1.32 -27.81
C ASP A 419 2.35 -0.13 -28.28
N ASP A 420 3.39 -0.81 -28.74
CA ASP A 420 3.33 -2.20 -29.20
C ASP A 420 2.94 -3.18 -28.07
N LEU A 421 3.64 -3.10 -26.93
CA LEU A 421 3.34 -3.94 -25.76
C LEU A 421 1.93 -3.67 -25.26
N ARG A 422 1.53 -2.39 -25.18
CA ARG A 422 0.20 -1.97 -24.74
C ARG A 422 -0.89 -2.53 -25.65
N TRP A 423 -0.69 -2.50 -26.97
CA TRP A 423 -1.63 -3.10 -27.92
C TRP A 423 -1.85 -4.58 -27.64
N HIS A 424 -0.77 -5.36 -27.51
CA HIS A 424 -0.89 -6.78 -27.22
C HIS A 424 -1.51 -7.09 -25.85
N MET A 425 -1.32 -6.21 -24.86
CA MET A 425 -1.96 -6.35 -23.55
C MET A 425 -3.48 -6.15 -23.63
N TYR A 426 -3.95 -5.14 -24.37
CA TYR A 426 -5.38 -4.92 -24.60
C TYR A 426 -5.98 -6.04 -25.46
N ASP A 427 -5.25 -6.56 -26.44
CA ASP A 427 -5.69 -7.72 -27.23
C ASP A 427 -5.88 -8.97 -26.36
N LEU A 428 -4.93 -9.25 -25.46
CA LEU A 428 -5.08 -10.32 -24.47
C LEU A 428 -6.29 -10.08 -23.55
N ALA A 429 -6.47 -8.85 -23.05
CA ALA A 429 -7.58 -8.53 -22.15
C ALA A 429 -8.95 -8.74 -22.82
N ALA A 430 -9.08 -8.30 -24.09
CA ALA A 430 -10.30 -8.48 -24.89
C ALA A 430 -10.58 -9.96 -25.22
N HIS A 431 -9.53 -10.77 -25.41
CA HIS A 431 -9.63 -12.17 -25.80
C HIS A 431 -9.14 -13.14 -24.71
N ARG A 432 -9.31 -12.75 -23.43
CA ARG A 432 -8.72 -13.44 -22.26
C ARG A 432 -9.11 -14.91 -22.09
N HIS A 433 -10.21 -15.33 -22.70
CA HIS A 433 -10.72 -16.70 -22.66
C HIS A 433 -10.34 -17.53 -23.91
N ALA A 434 -9.59 -16.96 -24.85
CA ALA A 434 -9.15 -17.68 -26.03
C ALA A 434 -8.17 -18.81 -25.66
N TRP A 435 -8.18 -19.88 -26.43
CA TRP A 435 -7.30 -21.04 -26.22
C TRP A 435 -5.81 -20.68 -26.22
N TRP A 436 -5.43 -19.60 -26.93
CA TRP A 436 -4.06 -19.10 -27.02
C TRP A 436 -3.67 -18.15 -25.88
N ALA A 437 -4.62 -17.73 -25.03
CA ALA A 437 -4.39 -16.77 -23.96
C ALA A 437 -3.25 -17.17 -22.98
N PRO A 438 -3.08 -18.45 -22.57
CA PRO A 438 -1.97 -18.85 -21.71
C PRO A 438 -0.60 -18.58 -22.34
N GLY A 439 -0.44 -18.91 -23.63
CA GLY A 439 0.80 -18.68 -24.37
C GLY A 439 1.10 -17.19 -24.51
N LYS A 440 0.08 -16.39 -24.82
CA LYS A 440 0.20 -14.93 -24.91
C LYS A 440 0.53 -14.30 -23.55
N CYS A 441 -0.04 -14.79 -22.45
CA CYS A 441 0.34 -14.37 -21.11
C CYS A 441 1.84 -14.59 -20.85
N LEU A 442 2.37 -15.78 -21.17
CA LEU A 442 3.80 -16.07 -21.02
C LEU A 442 4.70 -15.14 -21.83
N GLU A 443 4.33 -14.90 -23.10
CA GLU A 443 5.04 -13.99 -23.99
C GLU A 443 5.09 -12.57 -23.40
N LEU A 444 3.93 -12.03 -22.99
CA LEU A 444 3.82 -10.69 -22.44
C LEU A 444 4.58 -10.54 -21.12
N ARG A 445 4.54 -11.53 -20.23
CA ARG A 445 5.33 -11.53 -19.00
C ARG A 445 6.83 -11.52 -19.27
N ARG A 446 7.29 -12.29 -20.28
CA ARG A 446 8.72 -12.27 -20.68
C ARG A 446 9.14 -10.89 -21.19
N ARG A 447 8.25 -10.19 -21.91
CA ARG A 447 8.49 -8.83 -22.40
C ARG A 447 8.45 -7.78 -21.30
N LEU A 448 7.63 -7.98 -20.26
CA LEU A 448 7.53 -7.11 -19.08
C LEU A 448 8.68 -7.31 -18.08
N ALA A 449 9.26 -8.51 -18.00
CA ALA A 449 10.32 -8.87 -17.05
C ALA A 449 11.47 -7.84 -16.92
N PRO A 450 12.09 -7.32 -18.00
CA PRO A 450 13.14 -6.30 -17.89
C PRO A 450 12.61 -4.98 -17.32
N MET A 451 11.35 -4.62 -17.59
CA MET A 451 10.73 -3.40 -17.06
C MET A 451 10.43 -3.53 -15.56
N VAL A 452 9.97 -4.70 -15.13
CA VAL A 452 9.69 -5.01 -13.71
C VAL A 452 10.97 -5.04 -12.88
N ALA A 453 12.07 -5.57 -13.43
CA ALA A 453 13.35 -5.66 -12.74
C ALA A 453 14.14 -4.34 -12.70
N HIS A 454 13.66 -3.29 -13.39
CA HIS A 454 14.35 -2.01 -13.43
C HIS A 454 14.32 -1.32 -12.04
N PRO A 455 15.42 -0.71 -11.57
CA PRO A 455 15.45 -0.04 -10.25
C PRO A 455 14.37 1.03 -10.06
N ASN A 456 13.99 1.69 -11.16
CA ASN A 456 12.94 2.72 -11.20
C ASN A 456 11.60 2.19 -11.74
N ALA A 457 11.38 0.87 -11.74
CA ALA A 457 10.13 0.27 -12.23
C ALA A 457 8.94 0.79 -11.43
N SER A 458 7.92 1.34 -12.11
CA SER A 458 6.68 1.75 -11.46
C SER A 458 6.02 0.57 -10.74
N ARG A 459 5.47 0.80 -9.54
CA ARG A 459 4.66 -0.18 -8.81
C ARG A 459 3.55 -0.76 -9.69
N ASP A 460 2.92 0.06 -10.52
CA ASP A 460 1.80 -0.34 -11.36
C ASP A 460 2.23 -1.37 -12.43
N VAL A 461 3.46 -1.29 -12.93
CA VAL A 461 4.03 -2.29 -13.86
C VAL A 461 4.30 -3.62 -13.14
N GLN A 462 4.71 -3.59 -11.87
CA GLN A 462 4.88 -4.80 -11.06
C GLN A 462 3.54 -5.47 -10.76
N LEU A 463 2.51 -4.68 -10.41
CA LEU A 463 1.15 -5.15 -10.18
C LEU A 463 0.54 -5.77 -11.46
N LEU A 464 0.80 -5.19 -12.62
CA LEU A 464 0.38 -5.75 -13.92
C LEU A 464 1.00 -7.13 -14.20
N ASP A 465 2.30 -7.30 -13.95
CA ASP A 465 2.94 -8.61 -14.13
C ASP A 465 2.47 -9.64 -13.09
N ILE A 466 2.12 -9.21 -11.87
CA ILE A 466 1.46 -10.07 -10.87
C ILE A 466 0.05 -10.47 -11.34
N ALA A 467 -0.73 -9.54 -11.89
CA ALA A 467 -2.07 -9.83 -12.41
C ALA A 467 -2.03 -10.81 -13.58
N LEU A 468 -1.05 -10.68 -14.49
CA LEU A 468 -0.79 -11.65 -15.56
C LEU A 468 -0.43 -13.03 -15.02
N GLU A 469 0.37 -13.09 -13.95
CA GLU A 469 0.74 -14.35 -13.29
C GLU A 469 -0.47 -15.05 -12.67
N SER A 470 -1.30 -14.30 -11.93
CA SER A 470 -2.55 -14.78 -11.35
C SER A 470 -3.50 -15.28 -12.43
N TRP A 471 -3.64 -14.54 -13.53
CA TRP A 471 -4.49 -14.93 -14.65
C TRP A 471 -3.99 -16.19 -15.36
N LEU A 472 -2.70 -16.26 -15.66
CA LEU A 472 -2.08 -17.45 -16.23
C LEU A 472 -2.31 -18.68 -15.36
N ARG A 473 -2.14 -18.55 -14.03
CA ARG A 473 -2.38 -19.66 -13.09
C ARG A 473 -3.81 -20.17 -13.23
N LEU A 474 -4.79 -19.26 -13.22
CA LEU A 474 -6.21 -19.59 -13.35
C LEU A 474 -6.52 -20.26 -14.70
N LEU A 475 -5.93 -19.80 -15.81
CA LEU A 475 -6.11 -20.44 -17.11
C LEU A 475 -5.56 -21.87 -17.13
N VAL A 476 -4.37 -22.08 -16.55
CA VAL A 476 -3.73 -23.41 -16.48
C VAL A 476 -4.51 -24.34 -15.56
N GLU A 477 -5.03 -23.85 -14.44
CA GLU A 477 -5.86 -24.63 -13.50
C GLU A 477 -7.20 -25.06 -14.11
N ARG A 478 -7.79 -24.22 -14.98
CA ARG A 478 -9.03 -24.54 -15.70
C ARG A 478 -8.84 -25.47 -16.89
N THR A 479 -7.62 -25.65 -17.36
CA THR A 479 -7.35 -26.50 -18.52
C THR A 479 -7.54 -27.96 -18.10
N ASP A 480 -8.55 -28.61 -18.68
CA ASP A 480 -8.80 -30.04 -18.47
C ASP A 480 -7.60 -30.84 -19.00
N ARG A 481 -6.78 -31.33 -18.07
CA ARG A 481 -5.57 -32.09 -18.37
C ARG A 481 -5.88 -33.44 -19.04
N GLY A 482 -7.10 -33.95 -18.91
CA GLY A 482 -7.55 -35.16 -19.59
C GLY A 482 -7.75 -35.00 -21.10
N MET A 483 -7.97 -33.76 -21.58
CA MET A 483 -8.13 -33.45 -23.00
C MET A 483 -6.81 -33.11 -23.73
N LEU A 484 -5.70 -33.02 -22.99
CA LEU A 484 -4.36 -32.76 -23.54
C LEU A 484 -3.59 -34.06 -23.88
N ALA A 485 -4.22 -35.23 -23.67
CA ALA A 485 -3.64 -36.55 -23.89
C ALA A 485 -4.04 -37.14 -25.25
#